data_AF-A0A261BXD9-F1
#
_entry.id   AF-A0A261BXD9-F1
#
_cell.length_a   1.000
_cell.length_b   1.000
_cell.length_c   1.000
_cell.angle_alpha   90.00
_cell.angle_beta   90.00
_cell.angle_gamma   90.00
#
_symmetry.space_group_name_H-M   'P 1'
#
loop_
_entity.id
_entity.type
_entity.pdbx_description
1 polymer ?
#
loop_
_entity_poly.entity_id
_entity_poly.type
_entity_poly.pdbx_seq_one_letter_code
_entity_poly.pdbx_strand_id
1 'polypeptide(L)'
;MSTKREEKVETFPLWKLPALARRLVFQQMDKRDLMDLSMTSRPVKKFLTAYKPHAVQLTWLFDGSYATTARRSKYAEGHVYQYLTVTLTFGNDEESEEEDEEDEEEEEKAEKVENFNFYILRDPSVKRDYVRTINGVKAPLAMRKRKNPKEFEIAGGKERVVDLKFMEDLTQHFKSIFYIDIYNVTLRAIREFDFFGSFFWKYSGKKFGKFCTFNKNVKFNEEQMKMICNELEVDYLRLSVVTDCELIHGLNLNSKVLKIWNTGYLTIEDVLESKCEKIEIIFPEGLNVDLHLIKTVTYWKTGKKLKNLKRLNLETGTFNSETRDEEQNSFFEKARSLGIRRHEWDEKKCYINRDTDNTVALLEFDGWEFNMAVQEKR
;
A
#
# COMPACT_ATOMS: atom_id res chain seq x y z
N MET A 1 -32.21 -24.22 -55.47
CA MET A 1 -31.52 -22.99 -55.04
C MET A 1 -31.85 -22.74 -53.58
N SER A 2 -30.88 -22.94 -52.67
CA SER A 2 -31.09 -22.73 -51.23
C SER A 2 -30.84 -21.27 -50.90
N THR A 3 -31.91 -20.54 -50.54
CA THR A 3 -31.84 -19.15 -50.08
C THR A 3 -31.18 -19.11 -48.71
N LYS A 4 -29.95 -18.56 -48.64
CA LYS A 4 -29.31 -18.17 -47.39
C LYS A 4 -30.21 -17.18 -46.67
N ARG A 5 -30.80 -17.60 -45.56
CA ARG A 5 -31.45 -16.71 -44.59
C ARG A 5 -30.37 -15.79 -44.03
N GLU A 6 -30.45 -14.49 -44.33
CA GLU A 6 -29.67 -13.49 -43.62
C GLU A 6 -30.15 -13.46 -42.17
N GLU A 7 -29.35 -14.02 -41.25
CA GLU A 7 -29.56 -13.81 -39.82
C GLU A 7 -29.39 -12.32 -39.53
N LYS A 8 -30.50 -11.64 -39.19
CA LYS A 8 -30.46 -10.28 -38.66
C LYS A 8 -29.65 -10.33 -37.37
N VAL A 9 -28.44 -9.79 -37.41
CA VAL A 9 -27.62 -9.58 -36.22
C VAL A 9 -28.38 -8.60 -35.32
N GLU A 10 -29.06 -9.10 -34.30
CA GLU A 10 -29.72 -8.26 -33.31
C GLU A 10 -28.67 -7.39 -32.62
N THR A 11 -28.80 -6.08 -32.81
CA THR A 11 -27.96 -5.11 -32.12
C THR A 11 -28.33 -5.09 -30.66
N PHE A 12 -27.33 -5.36 -29.80
CA PHE A 12 -27.50 -5.38 -28.35
C PHE A 12 -28.24 -4.10 -27.88
N PRO A 13 -29.38 -4.22 -27.17
CA PRO A 13 -30.36 -3.14 -26.99
C PRO A 13 -29.78 -1.82 -26.49
N LEU A 14 -28.74 -1.88 -25.66
CA LEU A 14 -28.05 -0.70 -25.13
C LEU A 14 -27.49 0.22 -26.23
N TRP A 15 -27.12 -0.31 -27.41
CA TRP A 15 -26.59 0.52 -28.50
C TRP A 15 -27.64 1.36 -29.22
N LYS A 16 -28.93 1.09 -28.99
CA LYS A 16 -30.03 1.92 -29.50
C LYS A 16 -30.24 3.19 -28.67
N LEU A 17 -29.66 3.25 -27.47
CA LEU A 17 -29.79 4.39 -26.56
C LEU A 17 -28.84 5.54 -26.93
N PRO A 18 -29.26 6.81 -26.72
CA PRO A 18 -28.36 7.96 -26.78
C PRO A 18 -27.14 7.79 -25.87
N ALA A 19 -26.03 8.45 -26.21
CA ALA A 19 -24.75 8.22 -25.52
C ALA A 19 -24.80 8.55 -24.02
N LEU A 20 -25.51 9.60 -23.63
CA LEU A 20 -25.71 9.96 -22.21
C LEU A 20 -26.51 8.90 -21.45
N ALA A 21 -27.59 8.40 -22.04
CA ALA A 21 -28.38 7.32 -21.43
C ALA A 21 -27.55 6.05 -21.25
N ARG A 22 -26.74 5.68 -22.25
CA ARG A 22 -25.78 4.57 -22.12
C ARG A 22 -24.81 4.78 -20.97
N ARG A 23 -24.26 5.99 -20.81
CA ARG A 23 -23.32 6.31 -19.73
C ARG A 23 -23.95 6.06 -18.37
N LEU A 24 -25.19 6.52 -18.15
CA LEU A 24 -25.92 6.31 -16.89
C LEU A 24 -26.13 4.82 -16.61
N VAL A 25 -26.50 4.04 -17.64
CA VAL A 25 -26.64 2.57 -17.49
C VAL A 25 -25.31 1.93 -17.09
N PHE A 26 -24.20 2.27 -17.77
CA PHE A 26 -22.89 1.72 -17.42
C PHE A 26 -22.40 2.20 -16.04
N GLN A 27 -22.80 3.38 -15.56
CA GLN A 27 -22.47 3.81 -14.20
C GLN A 27 -23.19 2.98 -13.12
N GLN A 28 -24.42 2.55 -13.39
CA GLN A 28 -25.23 1.73 -12.49
C GLN A 28 -24.96 0.23 -12.62
N MET A 29 -24.27 -0.20 -13.68
CA MET A 29 -23.92 -1.59 -13.90
C MET A 29 -22.97 -2.10 -12.82
N ASP A 30 -23.12 -3.38 -12.47
CA ASP A 30 -22.21 -4.08 -11.59
C ASP A 30 -20.77 -3.98 -12.12
N LYS A 31 -19.83 -3.68 -11.22
CA LYS A 31 -18.42 -3.42 -11.60
C LYS A 31 -17.76 -4.65 -12.20
N ARG A 32 -18.17 -5.85 -11.77
CA ARG A 32 -17.75 -7.12 -12.35
C ARG A 32 -18.18 -7.22 -13.81
N ASP A 33 -19.46 -6.96 -14.08
CA ASP A 33 -20.02 -7.05 -15.42
C ASP A 33 -19.37 -6.03 -16.35
N LEU A 34 -19.06 -4.83 -15.86
CA LEU A 34 -18.30 -3.83 -16.61
C LEU A 34 -16.93 -4.35 -17.05
N MET A 35 -16.16 -4.96 -16.15
CA MET A 35 -14.85 -5.52 -16.47
C MET A 35 -14.94 -6.71 -17.42
N ASP A 36 -15.91 -7.61 -17.23
CA ASP A 36 -16.08 -8.74 -18.14
C ASP A 36 -16.52 -8.28 -19.53
N LEU A 37 -17.45 -7.32 -19.61
CA LEU A 37 -17.90 -6.76 -20.88
C LEU A 37 -16.79 -5.96 -21.58
N SER A 38 -15.94 -5.24 -20.83
CA SER A 38 -14.79 -4.54 -21.42
C SER A 38 -13.80 -5.51 -22.05
N MET A 39 -13.68 -6.73 -21.49
CA MET A 39 -12.80 -7.77 -22.02
C MET A 39 -13.45 -8.64 -23.10
N THR A 40 -14.77 -8.68 -23.22
CA THR A 40 -15.48 -9.55 -24.19
C THR A 40 -16.13 -8.81 -25.34
N SER A 41 -16.39 -7.50 -25.21
CA SER A 41 -17.12 -6.70 -26.19
C SER A 41 -16.34 -5.44 -26.59
N ARG A 42 -15.84 -5.42 -27.83
CA ARG A 42 -15.14 -4.25 -28.39
C ARG A 42 -15.97 -2.96 -28.36
N PRO A 43 -17.27 -2.98 -28.73
CA PRO A 43 -18.12 -1.80 -28.60
C PRO A 43 -18.19 -1.27 -27.15
N VAL A 44 -18.37 -2.16 -26.16
CA VAL A 44 -18.41 -1.77 -24.74
C VAL A 44 -17.08 -1.16 -24.32
N LYS A 45 -15.95 -1.82 -24.62
CA LYS A 45 -14.62 -1.29 -24.33
C LYS A 45 -14.44 0.13 -24.90
N LYS A 46 -14.77 0.34 -26.18
CA LYS A 46 -14.64 1.65 -26.83
C LYS A 46 -15.50 2.70 -26.12
N PHE A 47 -16.70 2.33 -25.68
CA PHE A 47 -17.58 3.22 -24.92
C PHE A 47 -16.98 3.54 -23.54
N LEU A 48 -16.57 2.55 -22.76
CA LEU A 48 -15.97 2.77 -21.44
C LEU A 48 -14.67 3.59 -21.53
N THR A 49 -13.89 3.44 -22.60
CA THR A 49 -12.71 4.28 -22.83
C THR A 49 -13.04 5.74 -23.05
N ALA A 50 -14.17 6.05 -23.68
CA ALA A 50 -14.58 7.44 -23.90
C ALA A 50 -15.16 8.10 -22.63
N TYR A 51 -15.82 7.32 -21.77
CA TYR A 51 -16.62 7.88 -20.66
C TYR A 51 -16.07 7.62 -19.26
N LYS A 52 -15.22 6.60 -19.07
CA LYS A 52 -14.57 6.22 -17.80
C LYS A 52 -15.49 6.37 -16.59
N PRO A 53 -16.51 5.52 -16.45
CA PRO A 53 -17.64 5.78 -15.56
C PRO A 53 -17.30 5.77 -14.06
N HIS A 54 -16.14 5.24 -13.67
CA HIS A 54 -15.71 5.07 -12.28
C HIS A 54 -14.27 5.55 -12.07
N ALA A 55 -14.06 6.19 -10.92
CA ALA A 55 -12.75 6.35 -10.31
C ALA A 55 -12.40 5.07 -9.53
N VAL A 56 -11.15 4.62 -9.63
CA VAL A 56 -10.66 3.43 -8.96
C VAL A 56 -9.22 3.62 -8.52
N GLN A 57 -8.87 3.02 -7.39
CA GLN A 57 -7.48 2.83 -7.02
C GLN A 57 -6.96 1.55 -7.68
N LEU A 58 -5.70 1.57 -8.12
CA LEU A 58 -5.06 0.42 -8.73
C LEU A 58 -3.85 -0.01 -7.90
N THR A 59 -3.91 -1.24 -7.38
CA THR A 59 -2.86 -1.81 -6.53
C THR A 59 -2.14 -2.94 -7.26
N TRP A 60 -0.81 -2.85 -7.32
CA TRP A 60 0.04 -3.96 -7.75
C TRP A 60 0.67 -4.65 -6.53
N LEU A 61 0.48 -5.96 -6.42
CA LEU A 61 1.15 -6.78 -5.41
C LEU A 61 2.08 -7.78 -6.10
N PHE A 62 3.35 -7.75 -5.68
CA PHE A 62 4.41 -8.66 -6.11
C PHE A 62 4.82 -9.50 -4.89
N ASP A 63 4.32 -10.74 -4.78
CA ASP A 63 4.50 -11.55 -3.57
C ASP A 63 5.15 -12.92 -3.87
N GLY A 64 6.41 -13.10 -3.46
CA GLY A 64 7.10 -14.38 -3.53
C GLY A 64 6.99 -15.23 -2.26
N SER A 65 6.43 -14.70 -1.16
CA SER A 65 6.45 -15.36 0.16
C SER A 65 5.62 -16.65 0.19
N TYR A 66 4.58 -16.74 -0.65
CA TYR A 66 3.74 -17.93 -0.73
C TYR A 66 4.38 -19.11 -1.46
N ALA A 67 5.55 -18.95 -2.08
CA ALA A 67 6.28 -20.08 -2.69
C ALA A 67 6.71 -21.14 -1.66
N THR A 68 6.71 -20.85 -0.36
CA THR A 68 7.14 -21.76 0.71
C THR A 68 6.01 -22.27 1.60
N THR A 69 4.84 -21.63 1.63
CA THR A 69 3.68 -22.11 2.39
C THR A 69 2.44 -22.11 1.50
N ALA A 70 2.14 -23.30 0.98
CA ALA A 70 0.96 -23.48 0.18
C ALA A 70 -0.30 -23.23 1.02
N ARG A 71 -0.92 -22.06 0.86
CA ARG A 71 -2.34 -21.92 1.19
C ARG A 71 -3.07 -22.92 0.30
N ARG A 72 -3.56 -24.01 0.90
CA ARG A 72 -4.59 -24.84 0.28
C ARG A 72 -5.76 -23.90 -0.01
N SER A 73 -5.86 -23.43 -1.25
CA SER A 73 -7.16 -23.05 -1.77
C SER A 73 -8.07 -24.24 -1.50
N LYS A 74 -9.13 -24.07 -0.72
CA LYS A 74 -10.16 -25.11 -0.48
C LYS A 74 -10.81 -25.61 -1.79
N TYR A 75 -10.40 -25.07 -2.94
CA TYR A 75 -11.04 -25.24 -4.24
C TYR A 75 -10.09 -25.69 -5.35
N ALA A 76 -8.82 -25.96 -5.05
CA ALA A 76 -7.90 -26.60 -6.01
C ALA A 76 -7.29 -27.84 -5.35
N GLU A 77 -7.51 -29.01 -5.95
CA GLU A 77 -6.70 -30.21 -5.71
C GLU A 77 -5.27 -29.94 -6.21
N GLY A 78 -4.49 -29.19 -5.44
CA GLY A 78 -3.14 -28.78 -5.82
C GLY A 78 -2.67 -27.54 -5.07
N HIS A 79 -1.36 -27.44 -4.86
CA HIS A 79 -0.72 -26.24 -4.33
C HIS A 79 -0.68 -25.18 -5.42
N VAL A 80 -1.65 -24.27 -5.42
CA VAL A 80 -1.72 -23.14 -6.35
C VAL A 80 -1.01 -21.94 -5.73
N TYR A 81 0.08 -21.48 -6.35
CA TYR A 81 0.90 -20.39 -5.83
C TYR A 81 0.57 -19.07 -6.52
N GLN A 82 -0.04 -18.13 -5.80
CA GLN A 82 -0.19 -16.74 -6.24
C GLN A 82 1.13 -15.99 -6.04
N TYR A 83 1.53 -15.18 -7.03
CA TYR A 83 2.72 -14.33 -6.88
C TYR A 83 2.64 -12.94 -7.50
N LEU A 84 1.65 -12.68 -8.37
CA LEU A 84 1.33 -11.34 -8.84
C LEU A 84 -0.16 -11.11 -8.70
N THR A 85 -0.54 -9.90 -8.27
CA THR A 85 -1.95 -9.49 -8.20
C THR A 85 -2.10 -8.07 -8.71
N VAL A 86 -3.12 -7.86 -9.55
CA VAL A 86 -3.67 -6.53 -9.82
C VAL A 86 -4.99 -6.43 -9.06
N THR A 87 -5.15 -5.42 -8.24
CA THR A 87 -6.40 -5.14 -7.53
C THR A 87 -6.96 -3.80 -8.00
N LEU A 88 -8.26 -3.78 -8.27
CA LEU A 88 -9.02 -2.55 -8.48
C LEU A 88 -9.90 -2.33 -7.25
N THR A 89 -9.77 -1.16 -6.65
CA THR A 89 -10.54 -0.77 -5.48
C THR A 89 -11.51 0.34 -5.88
N PHE A 90 -12.81 0.08 -5.70
CA PHE A 90 -13.87 1.06 -5.91
C PHE A 90 -14.31 1.61 -4.56
N GLY A 91 -14.30 2.93 -4.42
CA GLY A 91 -14.49 3.64 -3.14
C GLY A 91 -13.17 4.14 -2.56
N ASN A 92 -13.27 5.00 -1.56
CA ASN A 92 -12.10 5.47 -0.81
C ASN A 92 -11.71 4.42 0.21
N ASP A 93 -10.58 3.76 -0.03
CA ASP A 93 -9.87 2.92 0.95
C ASP A 93 -9.18 3.82 2.00
N GLU A 94 -9.95 4.64 2.70
CA GLU A 94 -9.49 5.43 3.85
C GLU A 94 -9.36 4.52 5.10
N GLU A 95 -9.99 3.35 5.09
CA GLU A 95 -9.97 2.36 6.17
C GLU A 95 -8.93 1.25 5.95
N SER A 96 -7.77 1.41 6.59
CA SER A 96 -7.21 0.43 7.55
C SER A 96 -5.86 0.96 8.06
N GLU A 97 -5.86 2.17 8.62
CA GLU A 97 -4.70 2.66 9.39
C GLU A 97 -4.60 1.97 10.77
N GLU A 98 -5.53 1.05 11.07
CA GLU A 98 -5.71 0.32 12.33
C GLU A 98 -5.67 -1.21 12.14
N GLU A 99 -4.75 -1.75 11.33
CA GLU A 99 -4.47 -3.22 11.38
C GLU A 99 -3.80 -3.66 12.71
N ASP A 100 -3.61 -2.76 13.69
CA ASP A 100 -2.92 -3.04 14.95
C ASP A 100 -3.70 -2.66 16.24
N GLU A 101 -4.97 -2.21 16.19
CA GLU A 101 -5.75 -1.90 17.42
C GLU A 101 -7.13 -2.61 17.41
N GLU A 102 -7.36 -3.46 18.41
CA GLU A 102 -8.52 -4.33 18.63
C GLU A 102 -9.78 -3.56 19.13
N ASP A 103 -10.17 -2.46 18.50
CA ASP A 103 -11.39 -1.73 18.93
C ASP A 103 -12.52 -1.91 17.90
N GLU A 104 -13.42 -2.86 18.20
CA GLU A 104 -14.53 -3.37 17.36
C GLU A 104 -15.77 -2.45 17.24
N GLU A 105 -15.73 -1.18 17.61
CA GLU A 105 -16.97 -0.41 17.80
C GLU A 105 -16.98 0.98 17.15
N GLU A 106 -17.04 1.07 15.81
CA GLU A 106 -17.69 2.21 15.12
C GLU A 106 -18.01 1.90 13.63
N GLU A 107 -18.99 1.04 13.35
CA GLU A 107 -19.57 0.86 12.00
C GLU A 107 -20.50 2.04 11.61
N GLU A 108 -19.97 3.24 11.41
CA GLU A 108 -20.72 4.34 10.75
C GLU A 108 -20.46 4.40 9.24
N LYS A 109 -21.28 3.66 8.47
CA LYS A 109 -21.54 3.87 7.02
C LYS A 109 -20.31 4.19 6.14
N ALA A 110 -19.20 3.51 6.32
CA ALA A 110 -18.14 3.50 5.32
C ALA A 110 -18.74 3.11 3.95
N GLU A 111 -18.48 3.89 2.90
CA GLU A 111 -18.78 3.46 1.55
C GLU A 111 -18.16 2.07 1.36
N LYS A 112 -18.98 1.06 1.01
CA LYS A 112 -18.50 -0.32 0.87
C LYS A 112 -17.36 -0.37 -0.14
N VAL A 113 -16.14 -0.43 0.35
CA VAL A 113 -14.94 -0.62 -0.46
C VAL A 113 -15.05 -1.94 -1.21
N GLU A 114 -15.03 -1.89 -2.54
CA GLU A 114 -15.09 -3.09 -3.36
C GLU A 114 -13.75 -3.40 -4.03
N ASN A 115 -13.12 -4.48 -3.58
CA ASN A 115 -11.86 -4.96 -4.13
C ASN A 115 -12.07 -6.07 -5.16
N PHE A 116 -11.63 -5.85 -6.40
CA PHE A 116 -11.59 -6.85 -7.45
C PHE A 116 -10.16 -7.31 -7.71
N ASN A 117 -9.90 -8.60 -7.49
CA ASN A 117 -8.55 -9.15 -7.51
C ASN A 117 -8.30 -10.04 -8.74
N PHE A 118 -7.18 -9.79 -9.42
CA PHE A 118 -6.71 -10.57 -10.57
C PHE A 118 -5.42 -11.28 -10.19
N TYR A 119 -5.54 -12.55 -9.80
CA TYR A 119 -4.43 -13.35 -9.32
C TYR A 119 -3.74 -14.09 -10.47
N ILE A 120 -2.46 -13.81 -10.67
CA ILE A 120 -1.61 -14.61 -11.56
C ILE A 120 -0.97 -15.73 -10.73
N LEU A 121 -1.20 -16.95 -11.18
CA LEU A 121 -0.90 -18.17 -10.44
C LEU A 121 0.19 -18.97 -11.13
N ARG A 122 1.08 -19.61 -10.38
CA ARG A 122 2.07 -20.56 -10.90
C ARG A 122 1.43 -21.94 -11.14
N ASP A 123 0.31 -21.94 -11.86
CA ASP A 123 -0.44 -23.14 -12.18
C ASP A 123 -0.93 -23.08 -13.64
N PRO A 124 -0.34 -23.88 -14.54
CA PRO A 124 -0.78 -23.94 -15.94
C PRO A 124 -2.12 -24.67 -16.11
N SER A 125 -2.66 -25.31 -15.07
CA SER A 125 -3.90 -26.10 -15.11
C SER A 125 -5.18 -25.23 -15.14
N VAL A 126 -5.06 -23.92 -14.89
CA VAL A 126 -6.19 -22.99 -14.94
C VAL A 126 -6.78 -22.97 -16.36
N LYS A 127 -7.95 -23.59 -16.51
CA LYS A 127 -8.71 -23.64 -17.77
C LYS A 127 -9.44 -22.32 -18.00
N ARG A 128 -9.50 -21.89 -19.26
CA ARG A 128 -10.34 -20.75 -19.69
C ARG A 128 -11.82 -21.11 -19.52
N ASP A 129 -12.59 -20.22 -18.90
CA ASP A 129 -14.05 -20.28 -18.93
C ASP A 129 -14.60 -19.78 -20.28
N TYR A 130 -14.07 -18.67 -20.80
CA TYR A 130 -14.34 -18.14 -22.14
C TYR A 130 -13.17 -17.27 -22.66
N VAL A 131 -13.26 -16.87 -23.93
CA VAL A 131 -12.24 -16.03 -24.57
C VAL A 131 -12.39 -14.58 -24.12
N ARG A 132 -11.40 -14.07 -23.39
CA ARG A 132 -11.27 -12.64 -23.06
C ARG A 132 -10.25 -11.97 -23.98
N THR A 133 -10.42 -10.67 -24.17
CA THR A 133 -9.48 -9.78 -24.83
C THR A 133 -8.95 -8.76 -23.84
N ILE A 134 -7.65 -8.53 -23.88
CA ILE A 134 -6.97 -7.47 -23.14
C ILE A 134 -6.43 -6.51 -24.18
N ASN A 135 -6.71 -5.22 -23.99
CA ASN A 135 -6.44 -4.18 -24.98
C ASN A 135 -7.02 -4.46 -26.39
N GLY A 136 -8.04 -5.31 -26.51
CA GLY A 136 -8.68 -5.66 -27.79
C GLY A 136 -8.00 -6.81 -28.55
N VAL A 137 -6.93 -7.36 -27.98
CA VAL A 137 -6.21 -8.55 -28.45
C VAL A 137 -6.58 -9.74 -27.56
N LYS A 138 -6.63 -10.96 -28.11
CA LYS A 138 -6.91 -12.17 -27.32
C LYS A 138 -5.91 -12.28 -26.16
N ALA A 139 -6.41 -12.49 -24.95
CA ALA A 139 -5.58 -12.64 -23.76
C ALA A 139 -4.62 -13.84 -23.94
N PRO A 140 -3.29 -13.66 -23.77
CA PRO A 140 -2.33 -14.73 -23.99
C PRO A 140 -2.42 -15.79 -22.89
N LEU A 141 -2.68 -15.37 -21.65
CA LEU A 141 -2.90 -16.27 -20.51
C LEU A 141 -4.36 -16.69 -20.39
N ALA A 142 -4.60 -17.88 -19.84
CA ALA A 142 -5.95 -18.32 -19.52
C ALA A 142 -6.44 -17.58 -18.28
N MET A 143 -7.67 -17.06 -18.34
CA MET A 143 -8.30 -16.38 -17.21
C MET A 143 -9.65 -17.06 -16.94
N ARG A 144 -10.02 -17.19 -15.67
CA ARG A 144 -11.36 -17.64 -15.25
C ARG A 144 -11.83 -16.90 -14.01
N LYS A 145 -13.15 -16.86 -13.82
CA LYS A 145 -13.78 -16.41 -12.58
C LYS A 145 -13.62 -17.44 -11.46
N ARG A 146 -13.43 -16.98 -10.22
CA ARG A 146 -13.58 -17.82 -9.02
C ARG A 146 -15.04 -17.89 -8.55
N LYS A 147 -15.28 -18.72 -7.53
CA LYS A 147 -16.55 -18.76 -6.79
C LYS A 147 -16.87 -17.41 -6.17
N ASN A 148 -15.87 -16.73 -5.61
CA ASN A 148 -16.00 -15.35 -5.19
C ASN A 148 -16.14 -14.47 -6.44
N PRO A 149 -17.24 -13.71 -6.60
CA PRO A 149 -17.46 -12.90 -7.79
C PRO A 149 -16.42 -11.80 -7.99
N LYS A 150 -15.72 -11.40 -6.92
CA LYS A 150 -14.70 -10.34 -6.94
C LYS A 150 -13.28 -10.85 -7.25
N GLU A 151 -13.13 -12.12 -7.62
CA GLU A 151 -11.81 -12.72 -7.86
C GLU A 151 -11.70 -13.41 -9.22
N PHE A 152 -10.54 -13.22 -9.85
CA PHE A 152 -10.16 -13.83 -11.12
C PHE A 152 -8.85 -14.60 -10.96
N GLU A 153 -8.76 -15.76 -11.59
CA GLU A 153 -7.55 -16.57 -11.68
C GLU A 153 -6.98 -16.50 -13.09
N ILE A 154 -5.66 -16.32 -13.17
CA ILE A 154 -4.91 -16.27 -14.41
C ILE A 154 -3.84 -17.35 -14.37
N ALA A 155 -3.82 -18.23 -15.38
CA ALA A 155 -2.77 -19.21 -15.58
C ALA A 155 -1.46 -18.48 -15.89
N GLY A 156 -0.52 -18.45 -14.94
CA GLY A 156 0.81 -17.93 -15.18
C GLY A 156 1.49 -18.67 -16.34
N GLY A 157 2.28 -17.92 -17.10
CA GLY A 157 3.13 -18.43 -18.15
C GLY A 157 4.27 -19.29 -17.60
N LYS A 158 5.01 -19.92 -18.53
CA LYS A 158 6.23 -20.65 -18.18
C LYS A 158 7.34 -19.73 -17.67
N GLU A 159 7.32 -18.47 -18.11
CA GLU A 159 8.34 -17.47 -17.83
C GLU A 159 7.70 -16.23 -17.21
N ARG A 160 8.36 -15.69 -16.17
CA ARG A 160 7.87 -14.51 -15.43
C ARG A 160 7.71 -13.27 -16.29
N VAL A 161 8.52 -13.12 -17.33
CA VAL A 161 8.43 -11.99 -18.28
C VAL A 161 7.06 -11.96 -18.96
N VAL A 162 6.48 -13.12 -19.27
CA VAL A 162 5.14 -13.24 -19.85
C VAL A 162 4.08 -12.74 -18.86
N ASP A 163 4.23 -13.07 -17.58
CA ASP A 163 3.29 -12.69 -16.53
C ASP A 163 3.33 -11.21 -16.20
N LEU A 164 4.54 -10.65 -16.11
CA LEU A 164 4.73 -9.22 -15.93
C LEU A 164 4.18 -8.44 -17.12
N LYS A 165 4.38 -8.94 -18.35
CA LYS A 165 3.80 -8.33 -19.54
C LYS A 165 2.27 -8.40 -19.52
N PHE A 166 1.72 -9.53 -19.09
CA PHE A 166 0.27 -9.67 -18.93
C PHE A 166 -0.29 -8.71 -17.88
N MET A 167 0.39 -8.55 -16.75
CA MET A 167 0.04 -7.61 -15.68
C MET A 167 0.08 -6.16 -16.18
N GLU A 168 1.09 -5.80 -16.99
CA GLU A 168 1.20 -4.50 -17.66
C GLU A 168 0.03 -4.28 -18.65
N ASP A 169 -0.27 -5.27 -19.48
CA ASP A 169 -1.37 -5.18 -20.46
C ASP A 169 -2.73 -5.04 -19.75
N LEU A 170 -2.92 -5.75 -18.64
CA LEU A 170 -4.11 -5.67 -17.80
C LEU A 170 -4.23 -4.28 -17.15
N THR A 171 -3.12 -3.75 -16.63
CA THR A 171 -3.03 -2.40 -16.09
C THR A 171 -3.42 -1.36 -17.15
N GLN A 172 -2.87 -1.48 -18.36
CA GLN A 172 -3.22 -0.60 -19.47
C GLN A 172 -4.70 -0.71 -19.85
N HIS A 173 -5.26 -1.93 -19.82
CA HIS A 173 -6.68 -2.14 -20.08
C HIS A 173 -7.55 -1.38 -19.08
N PHE A 174 -7.28 -1.52 -17.78
CA PHE A 174 -8.04 -0.83 -16.73
C PHE A 174 -7.85 0.69 -16.78
N LYS A 175 -6.62 1.17 -16.94
CA LYS A 175 -6.36 2.60 -17.18
C LYS A 175 -7.11 3.13 -18.40
N SER A 176 -7.36 2.28 -19.41
CA SER A 176 -8.11 2.70 -20.60
C SER A 176 -9.61 2.79 -20.37
N ILE A 177 -10.20 2.14 -19.37
CA ILE A 177 -11.66 2.10 -19.16
C ILE A 177 -12.14 2.75 -17.85
N PHE A 178 -11.23 3.00 -16.91
CA PHE A 178 -11.49 3.68 -15.64
C PHE A 178 -10.63 4.95 -15.50
N TYR A 179 -11.05 5.82 -14.60
CA TYR A 179 -10.21 6.89 -14.08
C TYR A 179 -9.39 6.31 -12.91
N ILE A 180 -8.06 6.28 -13.04
CA ILE A 180 -7.21 5.83 -11.94
C ILE A 180 -6.80 7.08 -11.16
N ASP A 181 -7.28 7.23 -9.95
CA ASP A 181 -6.95 8.35 -9.06
C ASP A 181 -5.71 8.05 -8.22
N ILE A 182 -5.58 6.82 -7.75
CA ILE A 182 -4.51 6.40 -6.85
C ILE A 182 -3.83 5.14 -7.39
N TYR A 183 -2.50 5.14 -7.35
CA TYR A 183 -1.67 3.97 -7.62
C TYR A 183 -1.02 3.50 -6.33
N ASN A 184 -1.11 2.20 -6.08
CA ASN A 184 -0.52 1.55 -4.91
C ASN A 184 0.42 0.43 -5.36
N VAL A 185 1.53 0.23 -4.66
CA VAL A 185 2.46 -0.86 -4.93
C VAL A 185 2.90 -1.53 -3.64
N THR A 186 2.89 -2.87 -3.64
CA THR A 186 3.42 -3.68 -2.55
C THR A 186 4.35 -4.74 -3.09
N LEU A 187 5.58 -4.76 -2.58
CA LEU A 187 6.61 -5.74 -2.88
C LEU A 187 6.88 -6.62 -1.66
N ARG A 188 6.66 -7.92 -1.76
CA ARG A 188 6.87 -8.87 -0.66
C ARG A 188 7.66 -10.09 -1.13
N ALA A 189 8.88 -10.25 -0.62
CA ALA A 189 9.67 -11.48 -0.77
C ALA A 189 9.83 -12.09 -2.20
N ILE A 190 9.65 -11.32 -3.28
CA ILE A 190 9.84 -11.82 -4.64
C ILE A 190 11.34 -11.85 -4.99
N ARG A 191 11.83 -13.02 -5.40
CA ARG A 191 13.24 -13.21 -5.83
C ARG A 191 13.40 -12.90 -7.31
N GLU A 192 14.59 -12.49 -7.75
CA GLU A 192 14.93 -12.32 -9.18
C GLU A 192 13.93 -11.43 -9.93
N PHE A 193 13.60 -10.28 -9.32
CA PHE A 193 12.68 -9.30 -9.87
C PHE A 193 13.39 -7.95 -9.96
N ASP A 194 13.47 -7.41 -11.17
CA ASP A 194 13.94 -6.05 -11.39
C ASP A 194 12.83 -5.06 -11.02
N PHE A 195 12.83 -4.66 -9.75
CA PHE A 195 11.84 -3.74 -9.19
C PHE A 195 11.90 -2.36 -9.86
N PHE A 196 13.10 -1.82 -10.07
CA PHE A 196 13.29 -0.48 -10.63
C PHE A 196 13.13 -0.43 -12.16
N GLY A 197 13.36 -1.54 -12.86
CA GLY A 197 13.03 -1.69 -14.29
C GLY A 197 11.57 -2.04 -14.59
N SER A 198 10.73 -2.16 -13.56
CA SER A 198 9.34 -2.62 -13.72
C SER A 198 8.42 -1.57 -14.37
N PHE A 199 7.30 -2.04 -14.93
CA PHE A 199 6.40 -1.20 -15.72
C PHE A 199 5.63 -0.17 -14.89
N PHE A 200 5.36 -0.43 -13.60
CA PHE A 200 4.46 0.40 -12.79
C PHE A 200 4.96 1.84 -12.61
N TRP A 201 6.28 2.06 -12.65
CA TRP A 201 6.88 3.40 -12.65
C TRP A 201 6.41 4.30 -13.79
N LYS A 202 6.08 3.72 -14.95
CA LYS A 202 5.58 4.46 -16.13
C LYS A 202 4.16 4.96 -15.94
N TYR A 203 3.40 4.39 -15.00
CA TYR A 203 1.98 4.67 -14.82
C TYR A 203 1.71 5.66 -13.70
N SER A 204 2.46 5.57 -12.60
CA SER A 204 2.23 6.37 -11.39
C SER A 204 2.78 7.79 -11.47
N GLY A 205 3.70 8.08 -12.40
CA GLY A 205 4.28 9.42 -12.53
C GLY A 205 5.02 9.88 -11.27
N LYS A 206 5.63 8.94 -10.53
CA LYS A 206 6.27 9.14 -9.21
C LYS A 206 5.31 9.50 -8.06
N LYS A 207 3.99 9.36 -8.24
CA LYS A 207 2.99 9.57 -7.18
C LYS A 207 2.32 8.26 -6.78
N PHE A 208 2.29 7.95 -5.49
CA PHE A 208 1.65 6.75 -4.96
C PHE A 208 0.79 7.08 -3.75
N GLY A 209 -0.36 6.41 -3.62
CA GLY A 209 -1.08 6.42 -2.35
C GLY A 209 -0.32 5.58 -1.33
N LYS A 210 -0.09 4.31 -1.65
CA LYS A 210 0.65 3.35 -0.80
C LYS A 210 1.86 2.80 -1.55
N PHE A 211 3.05 2.89 -0.93
CA PHE A 211 4.28 2.27 -1.39
C PHE A 211 4.86 1.39 -0.28
N CYS A 212 4.80 0.08 -0.47
CA CYS A 212 5.24 -0.91 0.52
C CYS A 212 6.31 -1.83 -0.05
N THR A 213 7.41 -2.03 0.68
CA THR A 213 8.42 -3.05 0.34
C THR A 213 8.88 -3.80 1.59
N PHE A 214 8.81 -5.13 1.52
CA PHE A 214 9.19 -6.09 2.56
C PHE A 214 10.10 -7.17 1.98
N ASN A 215 11.02 -6.75 1.12
CA ASN A 215 11.80 -7.71 0.36
C ASN A 215 13.24 -7.74 0.85
N LYS A 216 13.51 -8.66 1.78
CA LYS A 216 14.88 -8.95 2.24
C LYS A 216 15.81 -9.48 1.14
N ASN A 217 15.26 -9.89 -0.02
CA ASN A 217 16.05 -10.43 -1.13
C ASN A 217 16.53 -9.36 -2.12
N VAL A 218 16.10 -8.11 -1.96
CA VAL A 218 16.50 -7.01 -2.86
C VAL A 218 17.31 -6.02 -2.05
N LYS A 219 18.55 -5.79 -2.50
CA LYS A 219 19.44 -4.77 -1.93
C LYS A 219 19.23 -3.45 -2.62
N PHE A 220 18.98 -2.40 -1.85
CA PHE A 220 18.76 -1.05 -2.36
C PHE A 220 20.05 -0.25 -2.19
N ASN A 221 20.51 0.39 -3.27
CA ASN A 221 21.67 1.28 -3.22
C ASN A 221 21.27 2.72 -2.84
N GLU A 222 22.26 3.59 -2.64
CA GLU A 222 22.03 4.97 -2.19
C GLU A 222 21.13 5.77 -3.15
N GLU A 223 21.34 5.66 -4.46
CA GLU A 223 20.54 6.36 -5.48
C GLU A 223 19.08 5.93 -5.43
N GLN A 224 18.82 4.63 -5.25
CA GLN A 224 17.48 4.06 -5.13
C GLN A 224 16.79 4.51 -3.84
N MET A 225 17.52 4.58 -2.73
CA MET A 225 16.99 5.10 -1.46
C MET A 225 16.65 6.58 -1.57
N LYS A 226 17.53 7.38 -2.18
CA LYS A 226 17.28 8.80 -2.46
C LYS A 226 16.10 9.00 -3.39
N MET A 227 15.97 8.19 -4.45
CA MET A 227 14.80 8.23 -5.32
C MET A 227 13.51 8.02 -4.52
N ILE A 228 13.46 7.00 -3.66
CA ILE A 228 12.26 6.65 -2.90
C ILE A 228 11.91 7.73 -1.87
N CYS A 229 12.88 8.19 -1.08
CA CYS A 229 12.61 9.16 -0.03
C CYS A 229 12.44 10.58 -0.58
N ASN A 230 13.25 11.00 -1.55
CA ASN A 230 13.35 12.40 -1.93
C ASN A 230 12.55 12.77 -3.18
N GLU A 231 12.35 11.83 -4.10
CA GLU A 231 11.74 12.11 -5.41
C GLU A 231 10.30 11.62 -5.55
N LEU A 232 9.87 10.63 -4.74
CA LEU A 232 8.51 10.12 -4.79
C LEU A 232 7.58 10.97 -3.91
N GLU A 233 6.37 11.20 -4.42
CA GLU A 233 5.25 11.73 -3.65
C GLU A 233 4.42 10.52 -3.19
N VAL A 234 4.46 10.22 -1.90
CA VAL A 234 3.83 9.02 -1.33
C VAL A 234 3.04 9.39 -0.10
N ASP A 235 1.75 9.05 -0.04
CA ASP A 235 0.96 9.30 1.18
C ASP A 235 1.35 8.33 2.29
N TYR A 236 1.46 7.04 1.98
CA TYR A 236 1.84 5.97 2.91
C TYR A 236 3.09 5.22 2.41
N LEU A 237 4.22 5.41 3.10
CA LEU A 237 5.50 4.79 2.76
C LEU A 237 5.90 3.76 3.82
N ARG A 238 6.01 2.50 3.41
CA ARG A 238 6.41 1.37 4.26
C ARG A 238 7.65 0.68 3.71
N LEU A 239 8.79 0.83 4.36
CA LEU A 239 10.11 0.35 3.89
C LEU A 239 10.74 -0.65 4.86
N SER A 240 10.83 -1.91 4.46
CA SER A 240 11.64 -2.95 5.10
C SER A 240 12.56 -3.56 4.04
N VAL A 241 13.69 -2.90 3.79
CA VAL A 241 14.67 -3.28 2.78
C VAL A 241 15.99 -3.68 3.43
N VAL A 242 16.79 -4.49 2.72
CA VAL A 242 18.20 -4.68 3.05
C VAL A 242 18.99 -3.67 2.26
N THR A 243 19.91 -2.98 2.90
CA THR A 243 20.86 -2.09 2.24
C THR A 243 22.23 -2.28 2.85
N ASP A 244 23.26 -2.17 2.01
CA ASP A 244 24.66 -2.12 2.46
C ASP A 244 25.10 -0.66 2.64
N CYS A 245 24.20 0.30 2.46
CA CYS A 245 24.47 1.70 2.76
C CYS A 245 24.67 1.84 4.26
N GLU A 246 25.77 2.51 4.62
CA GLU A 246 25.89 3.17 5.91
C GLU A 246 24.93 4.37 5.92
N LEU A 247 25.37 5.52 6.40
CA LEU A 247 24.54 6.71 6.49
C LEU A 247 24.33 7.40 5.14
N ILE A 248 23.06 7.65 4.79
CA ILE A 248 22.69 8.40 3.59
C ILE A 248 22.33 9.82 4.00
N HIS A 249 23.13 10.80 3.59
CA HIS A 249 22.86 12.19 3.89
C HIS A 249 21.79 12.79 2.97
N GLY A 250 20.92 13.62 3.57
CA GLY A 250 19.94 14.42 2.85
C GLY A 250 18.69 13.64 2.43
N LEU A 251 18.26 12.68 3.26
CA LEU A 251 16.98 12.01 3.08
C LEU A 251 15.83 12.94 3.52
N ASN A 252 14.75 12.96 2.75
CA ASN A 252 13.64 13.85 2.93
C ASN A 252 12.35 13.06 3.19
N LEU A 253 12.01 12.86 4.46
CA LEU A 253 10.91 11.98 4.86
C LEU A 253 9.57 12.75 4.85
N ASN A 254 8.95 12.90 3.68
CA ASN A 254 7.74 13.73 3.47
C ASN A 254 6.45 12.95 3.13
N SER A 255 6.38 11.67 3.49
CA SER A 255 5.10 10.96 3.41
C SER A 255 4.16 11.41 4.53
N LYS A 256 2.85 11.26 4.36
CA LYS A 256 1.90 11.50 5.45
C LYS A 256 2.10 10.46 6.56
N VAL A 257 2.26 9.20 6.16
CA VAL A 257 2.55 8.07 7.05
C VAL A 257 3.84 7.39 6.61
N LEU A 258 4.77 7.26 7.54
CA LEU A 258 6.07 6.67 7.33
C LEU A 258 6.29 5.49 8.28
N LYS A 259 6.62 4.32 7.73
CA LYS A 259 7.09 3.17 8.52
C LYS A 259 8.37 2.62 7.92
N ILE A 260 9.48 2.61 8.66
CA ILE A 260 10.78 2.12 8.18
C ILE A 260 11.40 1.13 9.17
N TRP A 261 11.79 -0.04 8.69
CA TRP A 261 12.56 -1.04 9.43
C TRP A 261 14.00 -1.13 8.91
N ASN A 262 14.91 -1.55 9.78
CA ASN A 262 16.34 -1.77 9.50
C ASN A 262 17.05 -0.49 9.04
N THR A 263 17.02 0.53 9.89
CA THR A 263 17.30 1.91 9.48
C THR A 263 18.74 2.38 9.66
N GLY A 264 19.72 1.51 9.43
CA GLY A 264 21.15 1.86 9.56
C GLY A 264 21.64 3.00 8.66
N TYR A 265 20.77 3.48 7.76
CA TYR A 265 21.04 4.52 6.78
C TYR A 265 20.40 5.88 7.06
N LEU A 266 19.67 6.03 8.17
CA LEU A 266 19.06 7.30 8.56
C LEU A 266 19.50 7.74 9.95
N THR A 267 19.57 9.05 10.12
CA THR A 267 19.82 9.69 11.42
C THR A 267 18.52 10.09 12.11
N ILE A 268 18.59 10.34 13.41
CA ILE A 268 17.47 10.99 14.11
C ILE A 268 17.19 12.39 13.53
N GLU A 269 18.20 13.09 13.02
CA GLU A 269 18.04 14.39 12.37
C GLU A 269 17.09 14.31 11.16
N ASP A 270 17.21 13.26 10.34
CA ASP A 270 16.31 13.04 9.20
C ASP A 270 14.86 12.84 9.67
N VAL A 271 14.66 12.13 10.78
CA VAL A 271 13.34 11.95 11.41
C VAL A 271 12.78 13.27 11.92
N LEU A 272 13.61 14.07 12.59
CA LEU A 272 13.21 15.35 13.15
C LEU A 272 12.83 16.36 12.06
N GLU A 273 13.52 16.35 10.91
CA GLU A 273 13.20 17.22 9.77
C GLU A 273 11.98 16.75 8.96
N SER A 274 11.44 15.57 9.25
CA SER A 274 10.27 15.03 8.58
C SER A 274 9.02 15.91 8.76
N LYS A 275 8.14 15.85 7.77
CA LYS A 275 6.82 16.52 7.80
C LYS A 275 5.66 15.55 7.97
N CYS A 276 5.98 14.32 8.36
CA CYS A 276 5.03 13.23 8.52
C CYS A 276 4.00 13.51 9.63
N GLU A 277 2.81 12.96 9.47
CA GLU A 277 1.80 12.91 10.53
C GLU A 277 2.00 11.68 11.42
N LYS A 278 2.37 10.54 10.84
CA LYS A 278 2.63 9.29 11.56
C LYS A 278 4.00 8.74 11.18
N ILE A 279 4.82 8.39 12.17
CA ILE A 279 6.18 7.87 11.97
C ILE A 279 6.35 6.61 12.83
N GLU A 280 6.86 5.54 12.23
CA GLU A 280 7.27 4.32 12.91
C GLU A 280 8.66 3.93 12.39
N ILE A 281 9.66 3.88 13.25
CA ILE A 281 11.04 3.59 12.85
C ILE A 281 11.68 2.59 13.81
N ILE A 282 12.25 1.53 13.25
CA ILE A 282 13.08 0.57 14.00
C ILE A 282 14.56 0.79 13.68
N PHE A 283 15.28 1.39 14.63
CA PHE A 283 16.72 1.58 14.59
C PHE A 283 17.46 0.27 14.84
N PRO A 284 18.58 -0.03 14.17
CA PRO A 284 19.33 -1.26 14.42
C PRO A 284 19.98 -1.28 15.81
N GLU A 285 20.40 -0.11 16.30
CA GLU A 285 21.06 0.08 17.60
C GLU A 285 20.08 0.63 18.65
N GLY A 286 20.52 0.64 19.92
CA GLY A 286 19.75 1.16 21.05
C GLY A 286 19.37 2.64 20.91
N LEU A 287 18.25 3.02 21.51
CA LEU A 287 17.77 4.40 21.50
C LEU A 287 18.52 5.23 22.55
N ASN A 288 19.41 6.11 22.12
CA ASN A 288 20.08 7.01 23.03
C ASN A 288 19.08 8.01 23.66
N VAL A 289 18.94 7.97 24.98
CA VAL A 289 18.00 8.82 25.73
C VAL A 289 18.19 10.31 25.42
N ASP A 290 19.43 10.82 25.41
CA ASP A 290 19.69 12.23 25.18
C ASP A 290 19.52 12.64 23.72
N LEU A 291 20.20 11.91 22.84
CA LEU A 291 20.32 12.25 21.42
C LEU A 291 19.05 11.94 20.64
N HIS A 292 18.35 10.87 20.99
CA HIS A 292 17.13 10.45 20.30
C HIS A 292 15.89 10.94 21.02
N LEU A 293 15.67 10.55 22.27
CA LEU A 293 14.38 10.72 22.93
C LEU A 293 14.17 12.16 23.44
N ILE A 294 15.05 12.64 24.31
CA ILE A 294 14.96 13.99 24.91
C ILE A 294 15.05 15.06 23.83
N LYS A 295 15.93 14.89 22.84
CA LYS A 295 16.03 15.76 21.68
C LYS A 295 14.70 15.83 20.92
N THR A 296 14.09 14.69 20.61
CA THR A 296 12.80 14.62 19.92
C THR A 296 11.69 15.33 20.69
N VAL A 297 11.55 15.01 21.97
CA VAL A 297 10.55 15.65 22.85
C VAL A 297 10.76 17.16 22.92
N THR A 298 12.01 17.62 23.02
CA THR A 298 12.35 19.05 23.07
C THR A 298 11.99 19.77 21.77
N TYR A 299 12.30 19.19 20.61
CA TYR A 299 12.00 19.80 19.32
C TYR A 299 10.50 19.89 19.05
N TRP A 300 9.75 18.85 19.40
CA TRP A 300 8.29 18.85 19.32
C TRP A 300 7.68 19.86 20.31
N LYS A 301 8.12 19.85 21.58
CA LYS A 301 7.64 20.76 22.63
C LYS A 301 7.80 22.22 22.24
N THR A 302 8.97 22.59 21.71
CA THR A 302 9.23 23.97 21.29
C THR A 302 8.51 24.35 19.99
N GLY A 303 7.84 23.39 19.34
CA GLY A 303 7.21 23.57 18.03
C GLY A 303 8.21 23.90 16.92
N LYS A 304 9.51 23.67 17.11
CA LYS A 304 10.53 23.96 16.08
C LYS A 304 10.46 22.94 14.94
N LYS A 305 10.22 21.67 15.27
CA LYS A 305 10.12 20.55 14.32
C LYS A 305 8.94 19.65 14.68
N LEU A 306 8.61 18.68 13.81
CA LEU A 306 7.53 17.71 14.02
C LEU A 306 6.16 18.36 14.29
N LYS A 307 5.88 19.51 13.67
CA LYS A 307 4.65 20.28 13.91
C LYS A 307 3.37 19.51 13.57
N ASN A 308 3.41 18.73 12.50
CA ASN A 308 2.29 17.95 11.96
C ASN A 308 2.13 16.59 12.64
N LEU A 309 3.04 16.21 13.53
CA LEU A 309 3.08 14.89 14.12
C LEU A 309 1.81 14.63 14.93
N LYS A 310 1.19 13.48 14.67
CA LYS A 310 0.08 12.88 15.42
C LYS A 310 0.56 11.67 16.21
N ARG A 311 1.39 10.81 15.60
CA ARG A 311 1.94 9.61 16.24
C ARG A 311 3.41 9.40 15.84
N LEU A 312 4.26 9.13 16.81
CA LEU A 312 5.64 8.70 16.61
C LEU A 312 5.89 7.45 17.43
N ASN A 313 6.41 6.42 16.78
CA ASN A 313 6.96 5.23 17.41
C ASN A 313 8.43 5.07 16.97
N LEU A 314 9.33 5.00 17.95
CA LEU A 314 10.74 4.69 17.75
C LEU A 314 11.07 3.41 18.54
N GLU A 315 11.63 2.42 17.87
CA GLU A 315 12.01 1.14 18.47
C GLU A 315 13.50 0.83 18.25
N THR A 316 14.09 0.09 19.17
CA THR A 316 15.38 -0.59 18.94
C THR A 316 15.17 -1.99 18.35
N GLY A 317 15.99 -2.34 17.36
CA GLY A 317 16.05 -3.67 16.75
C GLY A 317 16.89 -4.66 17.56
N THR A 318 17.59 -4.20 18.59
CA THR A 318 18.36 -5.05 19.51
C THR A 318 17.80 -4.94 20.92
N PHE A 319 17.48 -6.11 21.51
CA PHE A 319 16.97 -6.21 22.87
C PHE A 319 18.12 -6.40 23.85
N ASN A 320 18.30 -5.45 24.76
CA ASN A 320 19.18 -5.60 25.92
C ASN A 320 18.37 -5.43 27.21
N SER A 321 18.08 -6.55 27.89
CA SER A 321 17.32 -6.51 29.14
C SER A 321 18.08 -5.87 30.30
N GLU A 322 19.41 -5.81 30.24
CA GLU A 322 20.23 -5.39 31.38
C GLU A 322 20.17 -3.88 31.64
N THR A 323 20.01 -3.06 30.58
CA THR A 323 19.99 -1.59 30.69
C THR A 323 18.59 -0.99 30.63
N ARG A 324 17.55 -1.81 30.47
CA ARG A 324 16.17 -1.38 30.23
C ARG A 324 15.65 -0.41 31.31
N ASP A 325 15.73 -0.83 32.58
CA ASP A 325 15.19 -0.05 33.69
C ASP A 325 16.03 1.22 33.93
N GLU A 326 17.35 1.16 33.68
CA GLU A 326 18.25 2.31 33.80
C GLU A 326 17.96 3.38 32.74
N GLU A 327 17.80 2.96 31.48
CA GLU A 327 17.46 3.85 30.36
C GLU A 327 16.07 4.45 30.53
N GLN A 328 15.11 3.64 30.98
CA GLN A 328 13.75 4.11 31.27
C GLN A 328 13.75 5.19 32.35
N ASN A 329 14.40 4.92 33.49
CA ASN A 329 14.51 5.88 34.59
C ASN A 329 15.23 7.16 34.14
N SER A 330 16.34 7.01 33.41
CA SER A 330 17.13 8.12 32.85
C SER A 330 16.27 9.01 31.94
N PHE A 331 15.44 8.42 31.08
CA PHE A 331 14.51 9.17 30.24
C PHE A 331 13.52 10.00 31.07
N PHE A 332 12.80 9.39 32.02
CA PHE A 332 11.81 10.13 32.81
C PHE A 332 12.44 11.18 33.73
N GLU A 333 13.62 10.92 34.30
CA GLU A 333 14.35 11.91 35.10
C GLU A 333 14.73 13.14 34.27
N LYS A 334 15.25 12.94 33.06
CA LYS A 334 15.62 14.03 32.16
C LYS A 334 14.39 14.74 31.62
N ALA A 335 13.35 14.01 31.24
CA ALA A 335 12.11 14.57 30.73
C ALA A 335 11.41 15.46 31.78
N ARG A 336 11.57 15.22 33.10
CA ARG A 336 11.07 16.13 34.16
C ARG A 336 11.56 17.57 33.98
N SER A 337 12.79 17.76 33.52
CA SER A 337 13.33 19.10 33.25
C SER A 337 12.58 19.85 32.14
N LEU A 338 11.85 19.14 31.29
CA LEU A 338 11.00 19.68 30.22
C LEU A 338 9.57 20.02 30.69
N GLY A 339 9.27 19.83 31.97
CA GLY A 339 7.95 20.12 32.55
C GLY A 339 6.89 19.06 32.25
N ILE A 340 7.29 17.80 32.07
CA ILE A 340 6.34 16.68 31.94
C ILE A 340 5.51 16.48 33.22
N ARG A 341 4.30 15.96 33.06
CA ARG A 341 3.44 15.52 34.17
C ARG A 341 3.31 14.00 34.12
N ARG A 342 3.55 13.30 35.22
CA ARG A 342 3.38 11.84 35.26
C ARG A 342 1.91 11.47 35.02
N HIS A 343 1.71 10.35 34.34
CA HIS A 343 0.41 9.70 34.28
C HIS A 343 0.05 9.15 35.67
N GLU A 344 -1.23 9.23 36.04
CA GLU A 344 -1.68 8.89 37.40
C GLU A 344 -1.57 7.39 37.72
N TRP A 345 -1.67 6.55 36.70
CA TRP A 345 -1.83 5.10 36.85
C TRP A 345 -0.69 4.28 36.23
N ASP A 346 0.23 4.94 35.53
CA ASP A 346 1.26 4.25 34.75
C ASP A 346 2.59 5.02 34.82
N GLU A 347 3.55 4.45 35.51
CA GLU A 347 4.88 5.05 35.70
C GLU A 347 5.67 5.16 34.39
N LYS A 348 5.26 4.42 33.36
CA LYS A 348 5.86 4.44 32.02
C LYS A 348 5.25 5.51 31.12
N LYS A 349 4.32 6.32 31.63
CA LYS A 349 3.60 7.32 30.85
C LYS A 349 3.73 8.71 31.44
N CYS A 350 3.84 9.71 30.58
CA CYS A 350 3.78 11.11 30.99
C CYS A 350 3.17 12.00 29.91
N TYR A 351 2.63 13.13 30.33
CA TYR A 351 2.07 14.15 29.46
C TYR A 351 3.03 15.32 29.30
N ILE A 352 3.06 15.88 28.10
CA ILE A 352 3.80 17.10 27.82
C ILE A 352 3.00 18.06 26.96
N ASN A 353 3.07 19.34 27.29
CA ASN A 353 2.43 20.40 26.50
C ASN A 353 3.46 21.02 25.55
N ARG A 354 3.04 21.20 24.31
CA ARG A 354 3.76 22.01 23.31
C ARG A 354 3.58 23.49 23.61
N ASP A 355 4.69 24.23 23.62
CA ASP A 355 4.77 25.62 24.06
C ASP A 355 4.03 26.57 23.10
N THR A 356 3.92 26.21 21.82
CA THR A 356 3.37 27.09 20.79
C THR A 356 1.85 27.12 20.75
N ASP A 357 1.17 26.03 21.12
CA ASP A 357 -0.28 25.87 20.93
C ASP A 357 -0.98 25.12 22.07
N ASN A 358 -0.26 24.75 23.12
CA ASN A 358 -0.74 23.94 24.24
C ASN A 358 -1.33 22.58 23.82
N THR A 359 -0.94 22.05 22.66
CA THR A 359 -1.28 20.67 22.30
C THR A 359 -0.59 19.71 23.28
N VAL A 360 -1.29 18.68 23.70
CA VAL A 360 -0.79 17.70 24.67
C VAL A 360 -0.33 16.46 23.91
N ALA A 361 0.82 15.91 24.28
CA ALA A 361 1.24 14.58 23.87
C ALA A 361 1.35 13.65 25.08
N LEU A 362 0.89 12.41 24.91
CA LEU A 362 1.18 11.28 25.78
C LEU A 362 2.50 10.66 25.30
N LEU A 363 3.47 10.59 26.20
CA LEU A 363 4.74 9.92 26.00
C LEU A 363 4.73 8.61 26.76
N GLU A 364 5.17 7.55 26.11
CA GLU A 364 5.38 6.23 26.72
C GLU A 364 6.78 5.75 26.35
N PHE A 365 7.53 5.30 27.36
CA PHE A 365 8.84 4.70 27.13
C PHE A 365 9.03 3.55 28.10
N ASP A 366 9.35 2.38 27.57
CA ASP A 366 9.51 1.19 28.38
C ASP A 366 10.93 0.61 28.34
N GLY A 367 11.89 1.37 27.81
CA GLY A 367 13.29 1.00 27.69
C GLY A 367 13.68 0.44 26.32
N TRP A 368 12.73 0.02 25.48
CA TRP A 368 13.05 -0.42 24.10
C TRP A 368 12.18 0.28 23.04
N GLU A 369 10.96 0.66 23.40
CA GLU A 369 10.02 1.35 22.54
C GLU A 369 9.67 2.71 23.14
N PHE A 370 9.78 3.75 22.32
CA PHE A 370 9.34 5.10 22.61
C PHE A 370 8.14 5.47 21.75
N ASN A 371 7.01 5.72 22.40
CA ASN A 371 5.79 6.19 21.77
C ASN A 371 5.47 7.63 22.18
N MET A 372 5.06 8.43 21.20
CA MET A 372 4.47 9.75 21.41
C MET A 372 3.17 9.84 20.62
N ALA A 373 2.06 10.00 21.32
CA ALA A 373 0.73 10.19 20.74
C ALA A 373 0.20 11.58 21.08
N VAL A 374 -0.06 12.39 20.06
CA VAL A 374 -0.57 13.75 20.20
C VAL A 374 -2.08 13.69 20.35
N GLN A 375 -2.60 14.25 21.44
CA GLN A 375 -4.02 14.25 21.73
C GLN A 375 -4.72 15.33 20.90
N GLU A 376 -5.78 14.95 20.20
CA GLU A 376 -6.66 15.91 19.56
C GLU A 376 -7.42 16.71 20.63
N LYS A 377 -7.48 18.03 20.46
CA LYS A 377 -8.30 18.88 21.31
C LYS A 377 -9.76 18.52 21.04
N ARG A 378 -10.39 17.84 22.00
CA ARG A 378 -11.84 17.62 22.02
C ARG A 378 -12.59 18.95 22.12
#